data_AF-A0A1Y6BSS7-F1
#
_entry.id   AF-A0A1Y6BSS7-F1
#
_cell.length_a   1.000
_cell.length_b   1.000
_cell.length_c   1.000
_cell.angle_alpha   90.00
_cell.angle_beta   90.00
_cell.angle_gamma   90.00
#
_symmetry.space_group_name_H-M   'P 1'
#
loop_
_entity.id
_entity.type
_entity.pdbx_description
1 polymer ?
#
loop_
_entity_poly.entity_id
_entity_poly.type
_entity_poly.pdbx_seq_one_letter_code
_entity_poly.pdbx_strand_id
1 'polypeptide(L)'
;MTWPKGCNASGNDKDQVVDVAQAVLTRSDFGVVMKLLYVAALLSVVSCAGDKDKRSGAEAPQENPESTDVPVTSDVVQEQTPVENTESNDDFIEDEQGPSKGDDGEDKGSCIEHVINFDYDPNGNALAVGERIESQYQAWGVHFEYDVYNQSKDWGITFDSANPTGGDDDLGIDVGKSGKDDFNGNILILAEDPELHGSGLVKDPDDNRDGGKFIIKFDQAVEVKRFTLIDNDNNKNEDQGKAILYSSSYIKGDEDSETKIKLPHTGNKDIAIVDDFAGMRGEKLIIKFPGSGAIDDLVICK
;
A
#
# COMPACT_ATOMS: atom_id res chain seq x y z
N MET A 1 -12.88 -41.33 14.53
CA MET A 1 -13.14 -40.44 13.37
C MET A 1 -13.38 -41.32 12.16
N THR A 2 -14.58 -41.32 11.59
CA THR A 2 -14.88 -42.09 10.37
C THR A 2 -14.79 -41.16 9.16
N TRP A 3 -13.88 -41.45 8.23
CA TRP A 3 -13.66 -40.64 7.04
C TRP A 3 -14.83 -40.76 6.04
N PRO A 4 -15.13 -39.71 5.26
CA PRO A 4 -16.12 -39.78 4.17
C PRO A 4 -15.76 -40.87 3.16
N LYS A 5 -16.77 -41.64 2.71
CA LYS A 5 -16.59 -42.65 1.65
C LYS A 5 -16.18 -41.94 0.35
N GLY A 6 -15.01 -42.30 -0.20
CA GLY A 6 -14.51 -41.80 -1.48
C GLY A 6 -13.13 -41.13 -1.46
N CYS A 7 -12.52 -40.92 -0.29
CA CYS A 7 -11.20 -40.29 -0.16
C CYS A 7 -10.09 -41.34 0.09
N ASN A 8 -9.26 -41.60 -0.93
CA ASN A 8 -8.05 -42.42 -0.81
C ASN A 8 -6.82 -41.54 -0.55
N ALA A 9 -6.68 -41.00 0.66
CA ALA A 9 -5.39 -40.47 1.10
C ALA A 9 -4.44 -41.65 1.43
N SER A 10 -3.19 -41.52 1.03
CA SER A 10 -2.14 -42.51 1.31
C SER A 10 -1.87 -42.58 2.82
N GLY A 11 -1.35 -43.72 3.31
CA GLY A 11 -1.24 -43.99 4.75
C GLY A 11 -0.51 -42.90 5.55
N ASN A 12 0.55 -42.31 4.98
CA ASN A 12 1.37 -41.30 5.66
C ASN A 12 0.67 -39.94 5.79
N ASP A 13 -0.21 -39.57 4.86
CA ASP A 13 -0.87 -38.25 4.86
C ASP A 13 -1.95 -38.18 5.95
N LYS A 14 -2.57 -39.31 6.31
CA LYS A 14 -3.60 -39.37 7.35
C LYS A 14 -3.00 -39.17 8.73
N ASP A 15 -1.85 -39.77 8.99
CA ASP A 15 -1.19 -39.71 10.29
C ASP A 15 -0.65 -38.28 10.55
N GLN A 16 -0.11 -37.62 9.53
CA GLN A 16 0.35 -36.23 9.65
C GLN A 16 -0.77 -35.23 9.97
N VAL A 17 -1.95 -35.39 9.36
CA VAL A 17 -3.10 -34.51 9.63
C VAL A 17 -3.62 -34.70 11.05
N VAL A 18 -3.62 -35.94 11.56
CA VAL A 18 -4.03 -36.24 12.94
C VAL A 18 -3.04 -35.62 13.93
N ASP A 19 -1.72 -35.75 13.69
CA ASP A 19 -0.70 -35.20 14.58
C ASP A 19 -0.76 -33.66 14.64
N VAL A 20 -0.96 -32.99 13.51
CA VAL A 20 -1.11 -31.52 13.45
C VAL A 20 -2.39 -31.07 14.16
N ALA A 21 -3.51 -31.76 13.95
CA ALA A 21 -4.77 -31.44 14.62
C ALA A 21 -4.66 -31.63 16.15
N GLN A 22 -3.98 -32.69 16.60
CA GLN A 22 -3.74 -32.96 18.01
C GLN A 22 -2.87 -31.86 18.64
N ALA A 23 -1.81 -31.43 17.95
CA ALA A 23 -0.93 -30.35 18.40
C ALA A 23 -1.70 -29.03 18.60
N VAL A 24 -2.55 -28.65 17.63
CA VAL A 24 -3.40 -27.45 17.72
C VAL A 24 -4.40 -27.51 18.87
N LEU A 25 -4.99 -28.69 19.14
CA LEU A 25 -5.94 -28.86 20.23
C LEU A 25 -5.31 -28.72 21.62
N THR A 26 -4.03 -29.07 21.76
CA THR A 26 -3.30 -29.01 23.05
C THR A 26 -2.74 -27.63 23.41
N ARG A 27 -2.72 -26.68 22.47
CA ARG A 27 -2.23 -25.32 22.70
C ARG A 27 -3.12 -24.53 23.65
N SER A 28 -2.59 -24.04 24.77
CA SER A 28 -3.37 -23.31 25.80
C SER A 28 -3.69 -21.87 25.42
N ASP A 29 -2.96 -21.32 24.45
CA ASP A 29 -3.06 -19.97 23.94
C ASP A 29 -4.15 -19.79 22.86
N PHE A 30 -4.74 -20.88 22.36
CA PHE A 30 -5.92 -20.80 21.50
C PHE A 30 -7.22 -20.94 22.26
N GLY A 31 -8.12 -19.97 22.08
CA GLY A 31 -9.51 -20.06 22.49
C GLY A 31 -10.24 -21.22 21.76
N VAL A 32 -11.28 -21.77 22.39
CA VAL A 32 -12.03 -22.94 21.90
C VAL A 32 -12.56 -22.75 20.48
N VAL A 33 -13.02 -21.54 20.14
CA VAL A 33 -13.55 -21.20 18.81
C VAL A 33 -12.45 -21.24 17.74
N MET A 34 -11.26 -20.71 18.03
CA MET A 34 -10.12 -20.75 17.10
C MET A 34 -9.62 -22.17 16.85
N LYS A 35 -9.60 -23.01 17.90
CA LYS A 35 -9.25 -24.44 17.74
C LYS A 35 -10.19 -25.16 16.78
N LEU A 36 -11.50 -24.89 16.88
CA LEU A 36 -12.50 -25.51 16.00
C LEU A 36 -12.37 -25.04 14.55
N LEU A 37 -12.12 -23.76 14.32
CA LEU A 37 -11.90 -23.21 12.97
C LEU A 37 -10.65 -23.79 12.31
N TYR A 38 -9.56 -23.92 13.06
CA TYR A 38 -8.30 -24.47 12.53
C TYR A 38 -8.42 -25.95 12.15
N VAL A 39 -9.10 -26.75 12.98
CA VAL A 39 -9.37 -28.16 12.67
C VAL A 39 -10.29 -28.29 11.46
N ALA A 40 -11.30 -27.43 11.31
CA ALA A 40 -12.16 -27.42 10.14
C ALA A 40 -11.39 -27.05 8.85
N ALA A 41 -10.48 -26.07 8.91
CA ALA A 41 -9.64 -25.68 7.79
C ALA A 41 -8.70 -26.81 7.36
N LEU A 42 -8.01 -27.48 8.30
CA LEU A 42 -7.14 -28.62 8.00
C LEU A 42 -7.91 -29.77 7.32
N LEU A 43 -9.15 -30.03 7.73
CA LEU A 43 -9.99 -31.05 7.10
C LEU A 43 -10.43 -30.66 5.67
N SER A 44 -10.55 -29.36 5.37
CA SER A 44 -10.91 -28.89 4.03
C SER A 44 -9.75 -28.96 3.02
N VAL A 45 -8.50 -28.74 3.46
CA VAL A 45 -7.31 -28.81 2.59
C VAL A 45 -7.04 -30.24 2.10
N VAL A 46 -7.36 -31.24 2.92
CA VAL A 46 -7.21 -32.66 2.55
C VAL A 46 -8.25 -33.10 1.49
N SER A 47 -9.28 -32.27 1.22
CA SER A 47 -10.41 -32.66 0.35
C SER A 47 -10.16 -32.50 -1.16
N CYS A 48 -9.04 -31.97 -1.64
CA CYS A 48 -8.90 -31.62 -3.06
C CYS A 48 -7.55 -31.96 -3.75
N ALA A 49 -6.63 -32.69 -3.10
CA ALA A 49 -5.39 -33.11 -3.75
C ALA A 49 -5.60 -34.40 -4.56
N GLY A 50 -6.34 -34.31 -5.66
CA GLY A 50 -6.55 -35.41 -6.59
C GLY A 50 -6.51 -34.92 -8.03
N ASP A 51 -5.44 -35.32 -8.73
CA ASP A 51 -5.38 -35.47 -10.19
C ASP A 51 -5.08 -34.21 -11.03
N LYS A 52 -3.80 -33.83 -11.11
CA LYS A 52 -3.26 -33.03 -12.23
C LYS A 52 -1.81 -33.43 -12.55
N ASP A 53 -1.64 -34.55 -13.24
CA ASP A 53 -0.39 -34.85 -13.97
C ASP A 53 -0.70 -35.32 -15.39
N LYS A 54 -0.82 -34.37 -16.33
CA LYS A 54 -0.63 -34.65 -17.77
C LYS A 54 0.08 -33.49 -18.48
N ARG A 55 1.29 -33.84 -18.94
CA ARG A 55 2.23 -33.16 -19.86
C ARG A 55 1.62 -32.53 -21.12
N SER A 56 2.21 -31.39 -21.52
CA SER A 56 2.85 -31.13 -22.84
C SER A 56 3.54 -29.76 -22.73
N GLY A 57 4.82 -29.52 -23.01
CA GLY A 57 5.61 -30.02 -24.14
C GLY A 57 5.45 -29.07 -25.33
N ALA A 58 6.04 -27.87 -25.29
CA ALA A 58 6.11 -26.95 -26.43
C ALA A 58 7.47 -26.25 -26.46
N GLU A 59 8.10 -26.31 -27.64
CA GLU A 59 9.44 -25.85 -28.00
C GLU A 59 9.56 -24.32 -28.07
N ALA A 60 10.76 -23.82 -27.78
CA ALA A 60 11.15 -22.42 -27.87
C ALA A 60 11.47 -22.00 -29.33
N PRO A 61 11.12 -20.79 -29.78
CA PRO A 61 11.65 -20.22 -31.01
C PRO A 61 13.00 -19.54 -30.78
N GLN A 62 13.93 -19.75 -31.71
CA GLN A 62 15.23 -19.06 -31.76
C GLN A 62 15.06 -17.60 -32.17
N GLU A 63 15.61 -16.68 -31.38
CA GLU A 63 15.78 -15.27 -31.73
C GLU A 63 17.10 -15.03 -32.48
N ASN A 64 17.03 -14.11 -33.45
CA ASN A 64 18.13 -13.67 -34.30
C ASN A 64 18.39 -12.18 -33.96
N PRO A 65 19.61 -11.77 -33.55
CA PRO A 65 19.84 -10.38 -33.16
C PRO A 65 20.21 -9.53 -34.37
N GLU A 66 19.37 -8.56 -34.71
CA GLU A 66 19.72 -7.50 -35.66
C GLU A 66 20.13 -6.25 -34.87
N SER A 67 21.40 -5.91 -35.02
CA SER A 67 22.09 -4.78 -34.41
C SER A 67 21.88 -3.53 -35.26
N THR A 68 21.46 -2.43 -34.62
CA THR A 68 21.51 -1.10 -35.21
C THR A 68 22.16 -0.12 -34.23
N ASP A 69 23.36 0.31 -34.62
CA ASP A 69 24.12 1.39 -33.99
C ASP A 69 23.39 2.73 -34.14
N VAL A 70 23.31 3.50 -33.04
CA VAL A 70 22.92 4.92 -33.06
C VAL A 70 24.01 5.74 -32.36
N PRO A 71 24.43 6.90 -32.93
CA PRO A 71 25.57 7.65 -32.45
C PRO A 71 25.28 8.47 -31.18
N VAL A 72 26.29 8.48 -30.31
CA VAL A 72 26.44 9.31 -29.12
C VAL A 72 26.60 10.77 -29.53
N THR A 73 25.75 11.65 -28.98
CA THR A 73 26.03 13.09 -28.93
C THR A 73 26.15 13.52 -27.47
N SER A 74 27.39 13.85 -27.11
CA SER A 74 27.83 14.43 -25.85
C SER A 74 27.73 15.95 -25.92
N ASP A 75 27.06 16.60 -24.97
CA ASP A 75 27.12 18.02 -24.62
C ASP A 75 26.22 18.20 -23.37
N VAL A 76 26.43 19.02 -22.34
CA VAL A 76 27.45 19.97 -21.89
C VAL A 76 27.21 20.11 -20.37
N VAL A 77 28.26 20.04 -19.57
CA VAL A 77 28.24 20.30 -18.12
C VAL A 77 28.24 21.81 -17.88
N GLN A 78 27.32 22.34 -17.08
CA GLN A 78 27.49 23.64 -16.43
C GLN A 78 27.35 23.49 -14.92
N GLU A 79 28.50 23.63 -14.24
CA GLU A 79 28.60 23.90 -12.81
C GLU A 79 27.89 25.21 -12.46
N GLN A 80 27.06 25.19 -11.43
CA GLN A 80 26.72 26.39 -10.68
C GLN A 80 27.07 26.19 -9.20
N THR A 81 27.75 27.21 -8.68
CA THR A 81 28.34 27.32 -7.35
C THR A 81 27.29 27.52 -6.25
N PRO A 82 27.55 27.09 -4.99
CA PRO A 82 26.65 27.33 -3.87
C PRO A 82 26.76 28.76 -3.35
N VAL A 83 25.62 29.40 -3.09
CA VAL A 83 25.53 30.65 -2.33
C VAL A 83 25.30 30.30 -0.87
N GLU A 84 26.33 30.57 -0.07
CA GLU A 84 26.36 30.51 1.38
C GLU A 84 25.69 31.78 1.93
N ASN A 85 24.72 31.67 2.85
CA ASN A 85 24.35 32.76 3.73
C ASN A 85 23.95 32.23 5.10
N THR A 86 24.85 32.53 6.04
CA THR A 86 24.81 32.41 7.50
C THR A 86 23.99 33.52 8.17
N GLU A 87 23.80 33.31 9.49
CA GLU A 87 23.42 34.25 10.56
C GLU A 87 21.95 34.17 10.98
N SER A 88 21.62 33.39 12.02
CA SER A 88 21.80 33.64 13.47
C SER A 88 20.99 34.82 13.99
N ASN A 89 20.07 34.56 14.92
CA ASN A 89 20.05 35.24 16.22
C ASN A 89 19.12 34.53 17.19
N ASP A 90 19.73 34.13 18.30
CA ASP A 90 19.15 33.80 19.58
C ASP A 90 18.31 34.97 20.12
N ASP A 91 17.16 34.69 20.70
CA ASP A 91 16.71 35.45 21.87
C ASP A 91 15.86 34.57 22.80
N PHE A 92 16.48 34.33 23.95
CA PHE A 92 16.02 33.54 25.08
C PHE A 92 15.02 34.37 25.90
N ILE A 93 13.79 33.91 26.08
CA ILE A 93 12.86 34.47 27.07
C ILE A 93 12.54 33.37 28.09
N GLU A 94 13.08 33.53 29.30
CA GLU A 94 12.69 32.76 30.48
C GLU A 94 11.38 33.33 31.02
N ASP A 95 10.27 32.60 30.87
CA ASP A 95 9.00 32.95 31.50
C ASP A 95 8.70 31.97 32.65
N GLU A 96 8.40 32.54 33.81
CA GLU A 96 8.29 31.85 35.10
C GLU A 96 7.07 30.93 35.17
N GLN A 97 7.31 29.65 35.44
CA GLN A 97 6.26 28.66 35.70
C GLN A 97 5.67 28.82 37.11
N GLY A 98 4.41 29.27 37.17
CA GLY A 98 3.54 29.11 38.34
C GLY A 98 3.03 27.66 38.52
N PRO A 99 2.59 27.27 39.72
CA PRO A 99 2.23 25.89 40.04
C PRO A 99 0.90 25.49 39.37
N SER A 100 1.00 24.64 38.36
CA SER A 100 -0.11 23.97 37.70
C SER A 100 -0.88 23.08 38.69
N LYS A 101 -2.19 23.30 38.78
CA LYS A 101 -3.14 22.48 39.53
C LYS A 101 -3.34 21.15 38.80
N GLY A 102 -3.39 20.06 39.57
CA GLY A 102 -3.53 18.69 39.08
C GLY A 102 -4.63 18.53 38.04
N ASP A 103 -4.18 18.27 36.83
CA ASP A 103 -4.94 17.77 35.70
C ASP A 103 -5.14 16.27 35.92
N ASP A 104 -6.39 15.86 35.99
CA ASP A 104 -6.89 14.51 36.29
C ASP A 104 -6.74 13.54 35.11
N GLY A 105 -5.77 13.81 34.23
CA GLY A 105 -4.95 12.83 33.53
C GLY A 105 -5.74 11.64 32.99
N GLU A 106 -6.79 11.91 32.23
CA GLU A 106 -7.39 10.92 31.35
C GLU A 106 -6.26 10.50 30.41
N ASP A 107 -5.71 9.31 30.67
CA ASP A 107 -4.65 8.67 29.89
C ASP A 107 -5.18 8.42 28.49
N LYS A 108 -5.20 9.50 27.68
CA LYS A 108 -5.34 9.44 26.24
C LYS A 108 -4.12 8.68 25.77
N GLY A 109 -4.28 7.35 25.68
CA GLY A 109 -3.22 6.42 25.34
C GLY A 109 -2.34 7.03 24.26
N SER A 110 -1.07 7.27 24.62
CA SER A 110 -0.10 7.88 23.73
C SER A 110 0.01 7.02 22.48
N CYS A 111 -0.42 7.55 21.34
CA CYS A 111 -0.20 6.88 20.07
C CYS A 111 1.06 7.41 19.40
N ILE A 112 1.74 6.51 18.70
CA ILE A 112 2.88 6.88 17.87
C ILE A 112 2.35 7.14 16.47
N GLU A 113 2.51 8.37 15.99
CA GLU A 113 2.16 8.72 14.63
C GLU A 113 3.24 8.26 13.66
N HIS A 114 2.80 7.69 12.54
CA HIS A 114 3.65 7.34 11.41
C HIS A 114 3.10 8.04 10.17
N VAL A 115 4.00 8.67 9.40
CA VAL A 115 3.68 9.28 8.11
C VAL A 115 4.31 8.44 7.02
N ILE A 116 3.47 7.92 6.12
CA ILE A 116 3.89 7.18 4.93
C ILE A 116 3.81 8.15 3.75
N ASN A 117 4.96 8.71 3.38
CA ASN A 117 5.11 9.72 2.34
C ASN A 117 5.77 9.20 1.06
N PHE A 118 6.01 7.88 0.96
CA PHE A 118 6.60 7.19 -0.20
C PHE A 118 7.98 7.67 -0.68
N ASP A 119 8.58 8.67 -0.04
CA ASP A 119 9.97 9.09 -0.25
C ASP A 119 10.96 8.20 0.50
N TYR A 120 10.60 7.80 1.73
CA TYR A 120 11.47 7.04 2.61
C TYR A 120 10.74 5.84 3.24
N ASP A 121 11.50 4.78 3.46
CA ASP A 121 11.08 3.63 4.25
C ASP A 121 11.17 3.93 5.77
N PRO A 122 10.65 3.04 6.64
CA PRO A 122 10.76 3.16 8.10
C PRO A 122 12.17 3.30 8.68
N ASN A 123 13.21 2.95 7.93
CA ASN A 123 14.60 3.05 8.34
C ASN A 123 15.26 4.34 7.81
N GLY A 124 14.53 5.17 7.08
CA GLY A 124 15.03 6.38 6.45
C GLY A 124 15.79 6.13 5.14
N ASN A 125 15.67 4.95 4.54
CA ASN A 125 16.22 4.70 3.20
C ASN A 125 15.31 5.36 2.17
N ALA A 126 15.91 6.10 1.23
CA ALA A 126 15.16 6.67 0.12
C ALA A 126 14.60 5.55 -0.79
N LEU A 127 13.34 5.68 -1.20
CA LEU A 127 12.68 4.80 -2.14
C LEU A 127 12.97 5.28 -3.56
N ALA A 128 13.32 4.36 -4.46
CA ALA A 128 13.62 4.72 -5.84
C ALA A 128 12.34 5.01 -6.62
N VAL A 129 12.39 5.83 -7.66
CA VAL A 129 11.27 6.04 -8.59
C VAL A 129 10.97 4.74 -9.35
N GLY A 130 9.69 4.41 -9.51
CA GLY A 130 9.25 3.15 -10.12
C GLY A 130 9.48 1.92 -9.24
N GLU A 131 9.81 2.12 -7.96
CA GLU A 131 9.94 1.04 -6.99
C GLU A 131 8.56 0.51 -6.62
N ARG A 132 8.42 -0.82 -6.63
CA ARG A 132 7.19 -1.49 -6.20
C ARG A 132 7.06 -1.43 -4.68
N ILE A 133 5.94 -0.88 -4.21
CA ILE A 133 5.62 -0.83 -2.78
C ILE A 133 4.85 -2.09 -2.40
N GLU A 134 5.37 -2.91 -1.50
CA GLU A 134 4.64 -4.07 -0.96
C GLU A 134 4.98 -4.27 0.52
N SER A 135 6.29 -4.31 0.82
CA SER A 135 6.84 -4.68 2.13
C SER A 135 7.75 -3.63 2.75
N GLN A 136 7.98 -2.51 2.06
CA GLN A 136 8.85 -1.42 2.51
C GLN A 136 8.42 -0.90 3.90
N TYR A 137 7.10 -0.87 4.16
CA TYR A 137 6.54 -0.40 5.42
C TYR A 137 6.20 -1.52 6.44
N GLN A 138 6.68 -2.75 6.21
CA GLN A 138 6.39 -3.89 7.10
C GLN A 138 6.93 -3.70 8.52
N ALA A 139 8.00 -2.90 8.71
CA ALA A 139 8.53 -2.58 10.04
C ALA A 139 7.53 -1.76 10.89
N TRP A 140 6.61 -1.05 10.23
CA TRP A 140 5.47 -0.40 10.86
C TRP A 140 4.20 -1.27 10.85
N GLY A 141 4.30 -2.53 10.42
CA GLY A 141 3.17 -3.45 10.30
C GLY A 141 2.13 -3.00 9.28
N VAL A 142 2.58 -2.36 8.20
CA VAL A 142 1.75 -1.90 7.08
C VAL A 142 2.12 -2.68 5.83
N HIS A 143 1.13 -3.27 5.19
CA HIS A 143 1.29 -4.07 3.98
C HIS A 143 0.41 -3.52 2.87
N PHE A 144 0.96 -3.43 1.66
CA PHE A 144 0.24 -2.93 0.49
C PHE A 144 -0.07 -4.07 -0.48
N GLU A 145 -1.31 -4.06 -0.97
CA GLU A 145 -1.82 -4.89 -2.06
C GLU A 145 -2.57 -3.99 -3.05
N TYR A 146 -2.74 -4.48 -4.27
CA TYR A 146 -3.34 -3.71 -5.36
C TYR A 146 -4.33 -4.56 -6.14
N ASP A 147 -5.28 -3.89 -6.80
CA ASP A 147 -6.22 -4.46 -7.77
C ASP A 147 -6.36 -3.41 -8.88
N VAL A 148 -5.54 -3.55 -9.93
CA VAL A 148 -5.39 -2.57 -11.01
C VAL A 148 -6.32 -2.96 -12.15
N TYR A 149 -7.23 -2.07 -12.52
CA TYR A 149 -8.27 -2.41 -13.48
C TYR A 149 -7.71 -2.57 -14.89
N ASN A 150 -8.20 -3.60 -15.58
CA ASN A 150 -7.83 -3.95 -16.96
C ASN A 150 -6.34 -4.24 -17.17
N GLN A 151 -5.58 -4.53 -16.11
CA GLN A 151 -4.17 -4.89 -16.18
C GLN A 151 -3.91 -6.36 -15.88
N SER A 152 -2.74 -6.83 -16.31
CA SER A 152 -2.27 -8.20 -16.03
C SER A 152 -1.41 -8.30 -14.76
N LYS A 153 -0.97 -7.16 -14.23
CA LYS A 153 -0.11 -7.04 -13.05
C LYS A 153 -0.70 -6.00 -12.10
N ASP A 154 -0.86 -6.39 -10.84
CA ASP A 154 -1.39 -5.53 -9.78
C ASP A 154 -0.25 -4.87 -8.99
N TRP A 155 0.28 -3.77 -9.52
CA TRP A 155 1.44 -3.08 -8.94
C TRP A 155 1.08 -1.66 -8.55
N GLY A 156 1.38 -1.31 -7.31
CA GLY A 156 1.57 0.08 -6.93
C GLY A 156 3.04 0.39 -6.84
N ILE A 157 3.41 1.55 -7.38
CA ILE A 157 4.78 1.99 -7.50
C ILE A 157 4.92 3.43 -7.02
N THR A 158 6.13 3.79 -6.61
CA THR A 158 6.52 5.18 -6.41
C THR A 158 6.60 5.91 -7.75
N PHE A 159 6.15 7.15 -7.78
CA PHE A 159 6.18 8.04 -8.94
C PHE A 159 6.71 9.40 -8.51
N ASP A 160 7.72 9.92 -9.20
CA ASP A 160 8.28 11.24 -8.91
C ASP A 160 7.36 12.34 -9.45
N SER A 161 6.51 12.87 -8.57
CA SER A 161 5.56 13.93 -8.91
C SER A 161 6.22 15.28 -9.23
N ALA A 162 7.49 15.48 -8.84
CA ALA A 162 8.25 16.68 -9.17
C ALA A 162 8.88 16.59 -10.57
N ASN A 163 9.11 15.37 -11.07
CA ASN A 163 9.66 15.11 -12.41
C ASN A 163 8.87 13.99 -13.11
N PRO A 164 7.60 14.25 -13.50
CA PRO A 164 6.72 13.22 -14.07
C PRO A 164 7.33 12.57 -15.33
N THR A 165 7.08 11.27 -15.48
CA THR A 165 7.48 10.44 -16.62
C THR A 165 6.25 9.77 -17.24
N GLY A 166 6.39 8.83 -18.19
CA GLY A 166 5.27 8.04 -18.70
C GLY A 166 4.30 8.78 -19.62
N GLY A 167 4.46 10.08 -19.80
CA GLY A 167 3.46 10.94 -20.44
C GLY A 167 2.30 11.31 -19.50
N ASP A 168 2.50 11.10 -18.20
CA ASP A 168 1.53 11.33 -17.12
C ASP A 168 1.84 12.67 -16.42
N ASP A 169 1.75 13.75 -17.20
CA ASP A 169 2.10 15.10 -16.74
C ASP A 169 1.10 15.66 -15.73
N ASP A 170 -0.13 15.14 -15.67
CA ASP A 170 -1.22 15.57 -14.79
C ASP A 170 -1.10 15.05 -13.35
N LEU A 171 -0.30 14.01 -13.12
CA LEU A 171 0.21 13.69 -11.78
C LEU A 171 1.37 14.58 -11.31
N GLY A 172 1.93 15.40 -12.20
CA GLY A 172 2.96 16.36 -11.84
C GLY A 172 2.43 17.48 -10.96
N ILE A 173 2.80 17.51 -9.68
CA ILE A 173 2.35 18.53 -8.74
C ILE A 173 3.19 19.81 -8.93
N ASP A 174 2.56 20.86 -9.44
CA ASP A 174 3.19 22.18 -9.48
C ASP A 174 3.11 22.81 -8.09
N VAL A 175 4.18 22.60 -7.31
CA VAL A 175 4.38 23.11 -5.94
C VAL A 175 4.06 24.60 -5.80
N GLY A 176 4.26 25.40 -6.87
CA GLY A 176 3.99 26.83 -6.86
C GLY A 176 2.52 27.22 -7.08
N LYS A 177 1.66 26.30 -7.55
CA LYS A 177 0.23 26.55 -7.83
C LYS A 177 -0.71 25.93 -6.81
N SER A 178 -0.31 24.83 -6.17
CA SER A 178 -1.12 24.16 -5.15
C SER A 178 -1.14 24.92 -3.82
N GLY A 179 -0.23 25.88 -3.61
CA GLY A 179 -0.05 26.58 -2.34
C GLY A 179 0.40 25.65 -1.21
N LYS A 180 0.87 24.45 -1.55
CA LYS A 180 1.40 23.43 -0.66
C LYS A 180 2.83 23.16 -1.07
N ASP A 181 3.74 23.97 -0.55
CA ASP A 181 5.17 24.02 -0.90
C ASP A 181 5.94 22.72 -0.58
N ASP A 182 5.29 21.73 0.04
CA ASP A 182 5.92 20.51 0.58
C ASP A 182 5.65 19.24 -0.23
N PHE A 183 4.82 19.27 -1.29
CA PHE A 183 4.59 18.12 -2.17
C PHE A 183 5.68 18.05 -3.25
N ASN A 184 6.88 17.63 -2.84
CA ASN A 184 8.01 17.36 -3.73
C ASN A 184 8.55 15.98 -3.40
N GLY A 185 8.23 15.00 -4.24
CA GLY A 185 8.73 13.66 -4.02
C GLY A 185 7.94 12.55 -4.69
N ASN A 186 8.18 11.35 -4.18
CA ASN A 186 7.49 10.15 -4.60
C ASN A 186 6.07 10.13 -4.05
N ILE A 187 5.11 9.82 -4.92
CA ILE A 187 3.73 9.51 -4.56
C ILE A 187 3.45 8.05 -4.92
N LEU A 188 2.37 7.46 -4.38
CA LEU A 188 1.97 6.10 -4.71
C LEU A 188 0.88 6.10 -5.78
N ILE A 189 1.17 5.47 -6.91
CA ILE A 189 0.26 5.28 -8.05
C ILE A 189 -0.05 3.80 -8.28
N LEU A 190 -1.08 3.50 -9.08
CA LEU A 190 -1.33 2.18 -9.65
C LEU A 190 -0.74 2.13 -11.06
N ALA A 191 0.24 1.28 -11.34
CA ALA A 191 0.96 1.33 -12.62
C ALA A 191 0.09 0.89 -13.83
N GLU A 192 0.13 1.61 -14.95
CA GLU A 192 -0.51 1.18 -16.22
C GLU A 192 0.31 0.08 -16.89
N ASP A 193 1.60 0.32 -17.15
CA ASP A 193 2.47 -0.67 -17.79
C ASP A 193 3.78 -0.90 -17.01
N PRO A 194 3.76 -1.78 -16.00
CA PRO A 194 4.94 -2.06 -15.19
C PRO A 194 5.95 -2.97 -15.91
N GLU A 195 6.54 -2.45 -16.99
CA GLU A 195 7.76 -2.97 -17.61
C GLU A 195 8.96 -2.63 -16.75
N LEU A 196 9.82 -3.62 -16.50
CA LEU A 196 10.98 -3.44 -15.64
C LEU A 196 12.24 -3.07 -16.43
N HIS A 197 13.02 -2.14 -15.88
CA HIS A 197 14.45 -2.03 -16.15
C HIS A 197 15.21 -3.25 -15.61
N GLY A 198 16.46 -3.43 -16.06
CA GLY A 198 17.37 -4.43 -15.48
C GLY A 198 17.68 -4.22 -13.98
N SER A 199 17.33 -3.06 -13.42
CA SER A 199 17.40 -2.76 -11.98
C SER A 199 16.24 -3.33 -11.17
N GLY A 200 15.18 -3.82 -11.81
CA GLY A 200 13.95 -4.24 -11.14
C GLY A 200 12.98 -3.11 -10.80
N LEU A 201 13.22 -1.88 -11.29
CA LEU A 201 12.32 -0.73 -11.19
C LEU A 201 11.47 -0.61 -12.46
N VAL A 202 10.26 -0.06 -12.35
CA VAL A 202 9.42 0.25 -13.51
C VAL A 202 10.10 1.29 -14.39
N LYS A 203 10.07 1.06 -15.70
CA LYS A 203 10.88 1.80 -16.66
C LYS A 203 10.36 3.18 -16.98
N ASP A 204 9.06 3.27 -17.16
CA ASP A 204 8.36 4.50 -17.48
C ASP A 204 7.14 4.57 -16.56
N PRO A 205 7.33 4.96 -15.28
CA PRO A 205 6.23 5.04 -14.34
C PRO A 205 5.12 5.95 -14.87
N ASP A 206 3.93 5.38 -15.00
CA ASP A 206 2.67 6.00 -15.38
C ASP A 206 1.54 5.37 -14.57
N ASP A 207 0.46 6.12 -14.34
CA ASP A 207 -0.68 5.63 -13.63
C ASP A 207 -1.77 5.05 -14.53
N ASN A 208 -2.52 4.10 -13.99
CA ASN A 208 -3.55 3.41 -14.73
C ASN A 208 -4.80 4.29 -14.82
N ARG A 209 -5.05 4.88 -15.99
CA ARG A 209 -6.24 5.69 -16.31
C ARG A 209 -7.59 5.05 -16.02
N ASP A 210 -7.65 3.71 -15.96
CA ASP A 210 -8.87 2.95 -15.64
C ASP A 210 -9.08 2.80 -14.12
N GLY A 211 -8.09 3.19 -13.32
CA GLY A 211 -8.08 3.17 -11.87
C GLY A 211 -7.85 1.79 -11.27
N GLY A 212 -8.40 1.59 -10.08
CA GLY A 212 -8.19 0.37 -9.31
C GLY A 212 -8.38 0.55 -7.82
N LYS A 213 -7.67 -0.25 -7.04
CA LYS A 213 -7.71 -0.18 -5.57
C LYS A 213 -6.32 -0.25 -4.98
N PHE A 214 -6.06 0.64 -4.03
CA PHE A 214 -5.05 0.45 -2.99
C PHE A 214 -5.70 -0.34 -1.85
N ILE A 215 -5.08 -1.45 -1.45
CA ILE A 215 -5.54 -2.31 -0.35
C ILE A 215 -4.43 -2.32 0.70
N ILE A 216 -4.64 -1.57 1.77
CA ILE A 216 -3.66 -1.36 2.83
C ILE A 216 -4.11 -2.19 4.03
N LYS A 217 -3.25 -3.09 4.50
CA LYS A 217 -3.50 -3.96 5.65
C LYS A 217 -2.57 -3.59 6.79
N PHE A 218 -3.10 -3.66 8.00
CA PHE A 218 -2.38 -3.37 9.23
C PHE A 218 -2.28 -4.63 10.08
N ASP A 219 -1.11 -4.90 10.67
CA ASP A 219 -0.90 -6.05 11.57
C ASP A 219 -1.79 -6.00 12.83
N GLN A 220 -2.20 -4.80 13.22
CA GLN A 220 -3.11 -4.51 14.32
C GLN A 220 -4.01 -3.35 13.94
N ALA A 221 -5.16 -3.19 14.61
CA ALA A 221 -6.04 -2.05 14.36
C ALA A 221 -5.31 -0.73 14.65
N VAL A 222 -5.26 0.16 13.66
CA VAL A 222 -4.65 1.51 13.75
C VAL A 222 -5.70 2.57 13.52
N GLU A 223 -5.49 3.77 14.06
CA GLU A 223 -6.27 4.94 13.67
C GLU A 223 -5.72 5.49 12.35
N VAL A 224 -6.58 5.63 11.34
CA VAL A 224 -6.23 6.32 10.08
C VAL A 224 -6.61 7.78 10.25
N LYS A 225 -5.62 8.66 10.39
CA LYS A 225 -5.87 10.08 10.66
C LYS A 225 -6.16 10.84 9.39
N ARG A 226 -5.30 10.70 8.38
CA ARG A 226 -5.49 11.33 7.07
C ARG A 226 -4.69 10.62 5.99
N PHE A 227 -5.01 10.90 4.75
CA PHE A 227 -4.12 10.72 3.60
C PHE A 227 -4.38 11.82 2.59
N THR A 228 -3.44 12.02 1.69
CA THR A 228 -3.57 12.97 0.59
C THR A 228 -3.98 12.23 -0.68
N LEU A 229 -4.93 12.82 -1.40
CA LEU A 229 -5.34 12.44 -2.75
C LEU A 229 -4.76 13.42 -3.74
N ILE A 230 -4.27 12.88 -4.85
CA ILE A 230 -3.78 13.63 -5.99
C ILE A 230 -4.50 13.10 -7.23
N ASP A 231 -5.06 14.02 -8.01
CA ASP A 231 -5.63 13.75 -9.35
C ASP A 231 -6.60 12.56 -9.45
N ASN A 232 -7.53 12.44 -8.50
CA ASN A 232 -8.69 11.54 -8.59
C ASN A 232 -9.70 12.01 -9.67
N ASP A 233 -9.32 11.92 -10.94
CA ASP A 233 -10.19 12.22 -12.07
C ASP A 233 -11.09 11.00 -12.38
N ASN A 234 -12.37 11.27 -12.61
CA ASN A 234 -13.29 10.30 -13.17
C ASN A 234 -13.63 10.69 -14.61
N ASN A 235 -12.99 10.03 -15.57
CA ASN A 235 -13.35 10.14 -16.98
C ASN A 235 -14.81 9.70 -17.31
N LYS A 236 -15.59 9.25 -16.31
CA LYS A 236 -16.98 8.82 -16.39
C LYS A 236 -17.78 9.47 -15.24
N ASN A 237 -18.71 10.36 -15.59
CA ASN A 237 -19.51 11.25 -14.72
C ASN A 237 -20.36 10.59 -13.58
N GLU A 238 -20.17 9.31 -13.24
CA GLU A 238 -21.11 8.58 -12.39
C GLU A 238 -20.47 7.78 -11.24
N ASP A 239 -19.20 7.38 -11.35
CA ASP A 239 -18.51 6.68 -10.27
C ASP A 239 -17.53 7.63 -9.56
N GLN A 240 -17.85 7.96 -8.31
CA GLN A 240 -16.96 8.70 -7.42
C GLN A 240 -15.99 7.74 -6.74
N GLY A 241 -14.74 8.16 -6.56
CA GLY A 241 -13.78 7.44 -5.71
C GLY A 241 -14.32 7.22 -4.29
N LYS A 242 -13.86 6.17 -3.62
CA LYS A 242 -14.29 5.86 -2.25
C LYS A 242 -13.15 5.29 -1.43
N ALA A 243 -13.10 5.64 -0.15
CA ALA A 243 -12.27 4.92 0.82
C ALA A 243 -13.15 4.16 1.81
N ILE A 244 -12.68 2.98 2.22
CA ILE A 244 -13.39 2.07 3.10
C ILE A 244 -12.44 1.57 4.17
N LEU A 245 -12.72 1.91 5.42
CA LEU A 245 -11.99 1.42 6.60
C LEU A 245 -12.76 0.26 7.22
N TYR A 246 -12.11 -0.89 7.35
CA TYR A 246 -12.67 -2.10 7.95
C TYR A 246 -12.18 -2.25 9.39
N SER A 247 -13.12 -2.42 10.32
CA SER A 247 -12.78 -2.66 11.72
C SER A 247 -12.17 -4.05 11.94
N SER A 248 -11.54 -4.25 13.09
CA SER A 248 -11.00 -5.56 13.52
C SER A 248 -12.07 -6.64 13.68
N SER A 249 -13.34 -6.27 13.82
CA SER A 249 -14.47 -7.19 13.90
C SER A 249 -15.12 -7.45 12.53
N TYR A 250 -14.42 -7.15 11.43
CA TYR A 250 -14.98 -7.30 10.09
C TYR A 250 -15.50 -8.71 9.82
N ILE A 251 -16.79 -8.77 9.50
CA ILE A 251 -17.46 -9.97 9.00
C ILE A 251 -17.92 -9.66 7.58
N LYS A 252 -17.54 -10.50 6.61
CA LYS A 252 -17.94 -10.30 5.21
C LYS A 252 -19.46 -10.23 5.08
N GLY A 253 -19.96 -9.11 4.56
CA GLY A 253 -21.40 -8.85 4.38
C GLY A 253 -22.06 -8.11 5.55
N ASP A 254 -21.30 -7.73 6.57
CA ASP A 254 -21.75 -6.86 7.66
C ASP A 254 -21.37 -5.41 7.36
N GLU A 255 -22.37 -4.60 6.98
CA GLU A 255 -22.17 -3.18 6.64
C GLU A 255 -21.73 -2.35 7.85
N ASP A 256 -22.07 -2.76 9.07
CA ASP A 256 -21.70 -2.05 10.31
C ASP A 256 -20.19 -2.18 10.63
N SER A 257 -19.50 -3.10 9.95
CA SER A 257 -18.07 -3.33 10.12
C SER A 257 -17.19 -2.55 9.13
N GLU A 258 -17.80 -1.67 8.33
CA GLU A 258 -17.13 -0.82 7.36
C GLU A 258 -17.52 0.65 7.56
N THR A 259 -16.55 1.55 7.59
CA THR A 259 -16.80 2.99 7.41
C THR A 259 -16.44 3.39 6.00
N LYS A 260 -17.37 4.04 5.28
CA LYS A 260 -17.24 4.41 3.87
C LYS A 260 -17.25 5.92 3.73
N ILE A 261 -16.27 6.46 3.04
CA ILE A 261 -16.20 7.88 2.68
C ILE A 261 -16.11 8.03 1.18
N LYS A 262 -16.76 9.07 0.66
CA LYS A 262 -16.67 9.46 -0.74
C LYS A 262 -15.44 10.33 -0.90
N LEU A 263 -14.59 9.98 -1.87
CA LEU A 263 -13.40 10.78 -2.14
C LEU A 263 -13.80 12.02 -2.92
N PRO A 264 -13.27 13.21 -2.59
CA PRO A 264 -13.44 14.39 -3.43
C PRO A 264 -12.89 14.10 -4.83
N HIS A 265 -13.54 14.69 -5.83
CA HIS A 265 -12.99 14.70 -7.18
C HIS A 265 -11.87 15.73 -7.21
N THR A 266 -10.68 15.30 -7.63
CA THR A 266 -9.52 16.16 -7.84
C THR A 266 -9.02 15.85 -9.24
N GLY A 267 -8.99 16.82 -10.14
CA GLY A 267 -8.54 16.61 -11.51
C GLY A 267 -7.56 17.68 -11.91
N ASN A 268 -6.68 17.42 -12.87
CA ASN A 268 -5.67 18.37 -13.35
C ASN A 268 -4.71 18.85 -12.25
N LYS A 269 -4.04 17.90 -11.56
CA LYS A 269 -3.02 18.18 -10.51
C LYS A 269 -3.60 18.70 -9.19
N ASP A 270 -4.91 18.57 -8.99
CA ASP A 270 -5.56 19.01 -7.75
C ASP A 270 -5.23 18.05 -6.59
N ILE A 271 -5.11 18.64 -5.40
CA ILE A 271 -4.80 17.92 -4.16
C ILE A 271 -5.95 18.05 -3.16
N ALA A 272 -6.37 16.94 -2.57
CA ALA A 272 -7.30 16.94 -1.45
C ALA A 272 -6.75 16.17 -0.25
N ILE A 273 -7.03 16.67 0.96
CA ILE A 273 -6.74 15.93 2.19
C ILE A 273 -8.03 15.22 2.60
N VAL A 274 -7.90 13.95 2.95
CA VAL A 274 -9.00 13.11 3.42
C VAL A 274 -8.72 12.74 4.87
N ASP A 275 -9.48 13.30 5.81
CA ASP A 275 -9.30 13.15 7.26
C ASP A 275 -10.58 12.68 8.00
N ASP A 276 -11.63 12.32 7.24
CA ASP A 276 -12.92 11.85 7.76
C ASP A 276 -12.85 10.56 8.62
N PHE A 277 -11.70 9.86 8.62
CA PHE A 277 -11.46 8.68 9.46
C PHE A 277 -10.87 9.02 10.84
N ALA A 278 -10.59 10.30 11.15
CA ALA A 278 -10.02 10.68 12.44
C ALA A 278 -10.86 10.15 13.62
N GLY A 279 -10.18 9.51 14.58
CA GLY A 279 -10.79 8.82 15.72
C GLY A 279 -11.33 7.41 15.42
N MET A 280 -11.27 6.93 14.18
CA MET A 280 -11.71 5.59 13.79
C MET A 280 -10.52 4.64 13.66
N ARG A 281 -10.66 3.42 14.21
CA ARG A 281 -9.63 2.38 14.13
C ARG A 281 -10.04 1.24 13.20
N GLY A 282 -9.10 0.74 12.40
CA GLY A 282 -9.33 -0.38 11.50
C GLY A 282 -8.06 -1.18 11.19
N GLU A 283 -8.25 -2.38 10.65
CA GLU A 283 -7.16 -3.30 10.27
C GLU A 283 -6.93 -3.34 8.75
N LYS A 284 -7.84 -2.73 7.98
CA LYS A 284 -7.70 -2.65 6.52
C LYS A 284 -8.36 -1.39 5.99
N LEU A 285 -7.63 -0.65 5.17
CA LEU A 285 -8.10 0.50 4.40
C LEU A 285 -8.10 0.14 2.92
N ILE A 286 -9.22 0.33 2.23
CA ILE A 286 -9.30 0.21 0.77
C ILE A 286 -9.60 1.60 0.20
N ILE A 287 -8.74 2.07 -0.70
CA ILE A 287 -8.96 3.32 -1.44
C ILE A 287 -9.20 2.93 -2.90
N LYS A 288 -10.41 3.20 -3.41
CA LYS A 288 -10.82 2.87 -4.78
C LYS A 288 -10.84 4.15 -5.62
N PHE A 289 -10.11 4.10 -6.72
CA PHE A 289 -10.14 5.08 -7.79
C PHE A 289 -10.99 4.56 -8.97
N PRO A 290 -11.91 5.37 -9.52
CA PRO A 290 -12.68 5.04 -10.71
C PRO A 290 -11.93 5.31 -12.02
N GLY A 291 -10.81 6.04 -11.94
CA GLY A 291 -9.91 6.41 -13.03
C GLY A 291 -8.50 6.63 -12.49
N SER A 292 -7.71 7.47 -13.16
CA SER A 292 -6.37 7.88 -12.72
C SER A 292 -6.38 8.48 -11.30
N GLY A 293 -5.24 8.38 -10.62
CA GLY A 293 -4.97 9.10 -9.38
C GLY A 293 -3.92 8.44 -8.50
N ALA A 294 -3.47 9.20 -7.52
CA ALA A 294 -2.44 8.79 -6.58
C ALA A 294 -2.85 9.06 -5.13
N ILE A 295 -2.11 8.43 -4.21
CA ILE A 295 -2.15 8.76 -2.79
C ILE A 295 -0.75 9.12 -2.30
N ASP A 296 -0.74 9.94 -1.26
CA ASP A 296 0.47 10.24 -0.52
C ASP A 296 0.13 10.51 0.96
N ASP A 297 1.15 10.61 1.80
CA ASP A 297 1.07 11.27 3.09
C ASP A 297 0.04 10.62 4.04
N LEU A 298 0.00 9.27 4.00
CA LEU A 298 -0.90 8.46 4.83
C LEU A 298 -0.41 8.48 6.28
N VAL A 299 -1.18 9.15 7.13
CA VAL A 299 -0.91 9.30 8.56
C VAL A 299 -1.72 8.28 9.35
N ILE A 300 -1.02 7.42 10.08
CA ILE A 300 -1.61 6.44 10.99
C ILE A 300 -1.12 6.65 12.42
N CYS A 301 -1.94 6.25 13.39
CA CYS A 301 -1.68 6.37 14.82
C CYS A 301 -1.86 4.98 15.45
N LYS A 302 -0.75 4.40 15.90
CA LYS A 302 -0.68 3.03 16.44
C LYS A 302 -0.88 3.03 17.95
#